data_AF-A0A958NMP7-F1
#
_entry.id   AF-A0A958NMP7-F1
#
_cell.length_a   1.000
_cell.length_b   1.000
_cell.length_c   1.000
_cell.angle_alpha   90.00
_cell.angle_beta   90.00
_cell.angle_gamma   90.00
#
_symmetry.space_group_name_H-M   'P 1'
#
loop_
_entity.id
_entity.type
_entity.pdbx_description
1 polymer ?
#
loop_
_entity_poly.entity_id
_entity_poly.type
_entity_poly.pdbx_seq_one_letter_code
_entity_poly.pdbx_strand_id
1 'polypeptide(L)'
;MSSSVLPYEVVPPAIKSGTVYSFETDSGVVYEVRFGRKQDNILNATIVFGVTNEEYDGEEYSITNKGEVYRVMATIVEVVRKYKHEHPNINLFEYTGEQSEKEKEKNKNVRLALYNRYIRKVFDD
;
A
#
# COMPACT_ATOMS: atom_id res chain seq x y z
N MET A 1 -15.71 19.32 -5.74
CA MET A 1 -14.29 19.68 -5.95
C MET A 1 -13.46 18.80 -5.04
N SER A 2 -12.86 17.74 -5.58
CA SER A 2 -12.04 16.81 -4.78
C SER A 2 -10.72 17.51 -4.49
N SER A 3 -10.49 17.94 -3.26
CA SER A 3 -9.15 18.31 -2.79
C SER A 3 -8.25 17.10 -2.98
N SER A 4 -7.47 17.07 -4.05
CA SER A 4 -6.53 16.00 -4.34
C SER A 4 -5.42 16.06 -3.30
N VAL A 5 -5.48 15.15 -2.32
CA VAL A 5 -4.39 14.95 -1.37
C VAL A 5 -3.17 14.55 -2.19
N LEU A 6 -2.11 15.38 -2.13
CA LEU A 6 -0.88 15.13 -2.89
C LEU A 6 -0.11 13.96 -2.26
N PRO A 7 0.29 12.95 -3.04
CA PRO A 7 1.07 11.82 -2.54
C PRO A 7 2.43 12.25 -2.00
N TYR A 8 3.06 11.41 -1.18
CA TYR A 8 4.47 11.53 -0.84
C TYR A 8 5.34 11.16 -2.05
N GLU A 9 6.62 11.55 -1.99
CA GLU A 9 7.60 11.13 -2.98
C GLU A 9 7.87 9.63 -2.81
N VAL A 10 7.77 8.90 -3.92
CA VAL A 10 7.94 7.44 -3.95
C VAL A 10 9.36 7.13 -4.42
N VAL A 11 10.09 6.38 -3.61
CA VAL A 11 11.38 5.78 -3.96
C VAL A 11 11.11 4.44 -4.68
N PRO A 12 11.45 4.33 -5.98
CA PRO A 12 11.27 3.09 -6.72
C PRO A 12 12.30 2.02 -6.31
N PRO A 13 12.08 0.75 -6.68
CA PRO A 13 13.10 -0.28 -6.49
C PRO A 13 14.39 0.06 -7.25
N ALA A 14 15.52 -0.41 -6.72
CA ALA A 14 16.85 -0.19 -7.31
C ALA A 14 17.00 -0.75 -8.75
N ILE A 15 16.15 -1.70 -9.13
CA ILE A 15 16.08 -2.27 -10.48
C ILE A 15 14.64 -2.25 -10.98
N LYS A 16 14.43 -2.13 -12.29
CA LYS A 16 13.09 -2.06 -12.91
C LYS A 16 12.20 -3.28 -12.62
N SER A 17 12.79 -4.46 -12.43
CA SER A 17 12.08 -5.68 -12.08
C SER A 17 11.87 -5.86 -10.57
N GLY A 18 12.31 -4.90 -9.76
CA GLY A 18 12.15 -4.95 -8.32
C GLY A 18 10.68 -4.75 -7.93
N THR A 19 10.35 -5.21 -6.73
CA THR A 19 8.96 -5.32 -6.30
C THR A 19 8.67 -4.53 -5.03
N VAL A 20 9.61 -3.72 -4.56
CA VAL A 20 9.48 -2.95 -3.32
C VAL A 20 9.63 -1.48 -3.64
N TYR A 21 8.61 -0.71 -3.31
CA TYR A 21 8.62 0.75 -3.34
C TYR A 21 8.52 1.25 -1.91
N SER A 22 9.16 2.36 -1.61
CA SER A 22 9.09 2.97 -0.29
C SER A 22 8.80 4.46 -0.37
N PHE A 23 8.30 5.02 0.73
CA PHE A 23 8.13 6.45 0.91
C PHE A 23 8.17 6.78 2.40
N GLU A 24 8.56 8.00 2.73
CA GLU A 24 8.62 8.50 4.10
C GLU A 24 7.54 9.56 4.32
N THR A 25 6.85 9.51 5.46
CA THR A 25 5.86 10.53 5.83
C THR A 25 6.50 11.74 6.50
N ASP A 26 5.73 12.82 6.69
CA ASP A 26 6.24 14.03 7.35
C ASP A 26 6.58 13.77 8.83
N SER A 27 6.04 12.69 9.41
CA SER A 27 6.35 12.22 10.76
C SER A 27 7.48 11.21 10.88
N GLY A 28 8.23 10.96 9.79
CA GLY A 28 9.40 10.08 9.75
C GLY A 28 9.07 8.59 9.71
N VAL A 29 7.84 8.22 9.35
CA VAL A 29 7.44 6.82 9.22
C VAL A 29 7.75 6.36 7.80
N VAL A 30 8.54 5.29 7.70
CA VAL A 30 8.93 4.70 6.42
C VAL A 30 7.98 3.57 6.09
N TYR A 31 7.23 3.76 5.00
CA TYR A 31 6.31 2.78 4.46
C TYR A 31 6.94 2.03 3.30
N GLU A 32 6.54 0.77 3.16
CA GLU A 32 6.86 -0.07 2.02
C GLU A 32 5.61 -0.68 1.40
N VAL A 33 5.61 -0.75 0.07
CA VAL A 33 4.62 -1.48 -0.72
C VAL A 33 5.36 -2.55 -1.51
N ARG A 34 5.05 -3.81 -1.22
CA ARG A 34 5.73 -4.99 -1.77
C ARG A 34 4.78 -5.75 -2.69
N PHE A 35 5.27 -6.12 -3.87
CA PHE A 35 4.53 -6.91 -4.86
C PHE A 35 5.10 -8.33 -4.93
N GLY A 36 4.37 -9.30 -4.40
CA GLY A 36 4.65 -10.73 -4.60
C GLY A 36 4.09 -11.21 -5.93
N ARG A 37 4.78 -12.14 -6.59
CA ARG A 37 4.24 -12.89 -7.74
C ARG A 37 4.06 -14.35 -7.33
N LYS A 38 2.92 -14.92 -7.67
CA LYS A 38 2.66 -16.35 -7.42
C LYS A 38 3.42 -17.20 -8.46
N GLN A 39 4.05 -18.28 -8.03
CA GLN A 39 4.83 -19.17 -8.93
C GLN A 39 3.92 -19.88 -9.95
N ASP A 40 2.71 -20.23 -9.53
CA ASP A 40 1.66 -20.90 -10.30
C ASP A 40 0.82 -19.94 -11.16
N ASN A 41 0.82 -18.64 -10.84
CA ASN A 41 0.16 -17.62 -11.65
C ASN A 41 0.97 -16.32 -11.69
N ILE A 42 1.89 -16.25 -12.65
CA ILE A 42 2.77 -15.09 -12.84
C ILE A 42 2.03 -13.81 -13.29
N LEU A 43 0.76 -13.92 -13.70
CA LEU A 43 -0.09 -12.78 -14.09
C LEU A 43 -0.81 -12.17 -12.87
N ASN A 44 -0.71 -12.83 -11.70
CA ASN A 44 -1.27 -12.38 -10.43
C ASN A 44 -0.17 -11.73 -9.56
N ALA A 45 -0.45 -10.52 -9.09
CA ALA A 45 0.37 -9.82 -8.12
C ALA A 45 -0.34 -9.70 -6.77
N THR A 46 0.33 -10.12 -5.70
CA THR A 46 -0.11 -9.91 -4.32
C THR A 46 0.58 -8.67 -3.76
N ILE A 47 -0.20 -7.73 -3.22
CA ILE A 47 0.29 -6.47 -2.64
C ILE A 47 0.32 -6.62 -1.12
N VAL A 48 1.48 -6.36 -0.52
CA VAL A 48 1.70 -6.33 0.93
C VAL A 48 2.14 -4.93 1.33
N PHE A 49 1.52 -4.39 2.38
CA PHE A 49 1.81 -3.06 2.91
C PHE A 49 2.50 -3.20 4.27
N GLY A 50 3.66 -2.56 4.43
CA GLY A 50 4.44 -2.63 5.67
C GLY A 50 4.98 -1.27 6.09
N VAL A 51 5.48 -1.22 7.32
CA VAL A 51 6.28 -0.11 7.86
C VAL A 51 7.61 -0.69 8.36
N THR A 52 8.71 0.05 8.19
CA THR A 52 10.06 -0.47 8.50
C THR A 52 10.70 0.17 9.74
N ASN A 53 10.01 1.08 10.43
CA ASN A 53 10.55 1.65 11.67
C ASN A 53 10.56 0.58 12.78
N GLU A 54 11.66 0.50 13.55
CA GLU A 54 11.80 -0.44 14.67
C GLU A 54 10.69 -0.30 15.73
N GLU A 55 10.10 0.90 15.88
CA GLU A 55 8.95 1.17 16.75
C GLU A 55 7.72 0.30 16.39
N TYR A 56 7.65 -0.19 15.15
CA TYR A 56 6.53 -0.97 14.64
C TYR A 56 6.88 -2.44 14.40
N ASP A 57 8.05 -2.93 14.85
CA ASP A 57 8.54 -4.33 14.85
C ASP A 57 7.98 -5.24 13.73
N GLY A 58 8.04 -4.79 12.49
CA GLY A 58 7.57 -5.57 11.33
C GLY A 58 6.06 -5.80 11.25
N GLU A 59 5.24 -5.08 12.04
CA GLU A 59 3.79 -5.13 11.93
C GLU A 59 3.33 -4.68 10.54
N GLU A 60 2.40 -5.44 9.97
CA GLU A 60 1.62 -4.95 8.85
C GLU A 60 0.85 -3.71 9.29
N TYR A 61 1.34 -2.54 8.89
CA TYR A 61 0.61 -1.27 8.88
C TYR A 61 -0.01 -0.87 10.23
N SER A 62 0.82 -0.40 11.17
CA SER A 62 0.33 0.36 12.31
C SER A 62 -0.15 1.74 11.81
N ILE A 63 -1.45 2.02 11.88
CA ILE A 63 -1.97 3.37 11.60
C ILE A 63 -1.38 4.29 12.68
N THR A 64 -0.36 5.06 12.30
CA THR A 64 0.05 6.19 13.11
C THR A 64 -1.10 7.20 13.00
N ASN A 65 -1.84 7.39 14.10
CA ASN A 65 -2.97 8.31 14.20
C ASN A 65 -2.52 9.79 14.12
N LYS A 66 -1.49 10.10 13.33
CA LYS A 66 -0.86 11.41 13.17
C LYS A 66 -1.53 12.26 12.06
N GLY A 67 -2.71 11.86 11.58
CA GLY A 67 -3.46 12.61 10.56
C GLY A 67 -3.01 12.41 9.11
N GLU A 68 -1.98 11.60 8.88
CA GLU A 68 -1.36 11.41 7.56
C GLU A 68 -2.04 10.31 6.71
N VAL A 69 -3.02 9.60 7.29
CA VAL A 69 -3.61 8.39 6.70
C VAL A 69 -4.09 8.59 5.26
N TYR A 70 -4.77 9.70 4.95
CA TYR A 70 -5.27 9.94 3.59
C TYR A 70 -4.16 10.17 2.57
N ARG A 71 -3.04 10.76 3.00
CA ARG A 71 -1.86 11.01 2.16
C ARG A 71 -1.08 9.72 1.93
N VAL A 72 -0.95 8.88 2.96
CA VAL A 72 -0.40 7.52 2.84
C VAL A 72 -1.23 6.71 1.83
N MET A 73 -2.56 6.71 1.94
CA MET A 73 -3.43 5.98 1.01
C MET A 73 -3.35 6.52 -0.43
N ALA A 74 -3.25 7.84 -0.60
CA ALA A 74 -3.05 8.44 -1.92
C ALA A 74 -1.71 8.01 -2.54
N THR A 75 -0.66 7.92 -1.72
CA THR A 75 0.68 7.47 -2.15
C THR A 75 0.67 6.00 -2.56
N ILE A 76 0.00 5.14 -1.78
CA ILE A 76 -0.17 3.73 -2.12
C ILE A 76 -0.87 3.56 -3.48
N VAL A 77 -1.92 4.34 -3.76
CA VAL A 77 -2.60 4.34 -5.06
C VAL A 77 -1.63 4.69 -6.20
N GLU A 78 -0.76 5.67 -6.01
CA GLU A 78 0.25 6.05 -7.00
C GLU A 78 1.31 4.96 -7.21
N VAL A 79 1.76 4.30 -6.14
CA VAL A 79 2.68 3.15 -6.23
C VAL A 79 2.07 2.03 -7.07
N VAL A 80 0.81 1.67 -6.80
CA VAL A 80 0.13 0.58 -7.52
C VAL A 80 -0.12 0.96 -8.99
N ARG A 81 -0.43 2.23 -9.28
CA ARG A 81 -0.49 2.74 -10.67
C ARG A 81 0.86 2.62 -11.39
N LYS A 82 1.95 3.02 -10.76
CA LYS A 82 3.32 2.88 -11.31
C LYS A 82 3.65 1.43 -11.60
N TYR A 83 3.45 0.54 -10.64
CA TYR A 83 3.75 -0.89 -10.81
C TYR A 83 2.89 -1.52 -11.92
N LYS A 84 1.59 -1.20 -11.99
CA LYS A 84 0.69 -1.65 -13.09
C LYS A 84 1.17 -1.18 -14.46
N HIS A 85 1.64 0.07 -14.56
CA HIS A 85 2.18 0.61 -15.81
C HIS A 85 3.48 -0.06 -16.25
N GLU A 86 4.38 -0.34 -15.30
CA GLU A 86 5.66 -1.02 -15.54
C GLU A 86 5.47 -2.52 -15.87
N HIS A 87 4.36 -3.12 -15.43
CA HIS A 87 4.06 -4.54 -15.58
C HIS A 87 2.70 -4.78 -16.27
N PRO A 88 2.55 -4.40 -17.56
CA PRO A 88 1.27 -4.40 -18.27
C PRO A 88 0.65 -5.79 -18.45
N ASN A 89 1.44 -6.86 -18.28
CA ASN A 89 0.95 -8.24 -18.37
C ASN A 89 0.27 -8.74 -17.08
N ILE A 90 0.38 -7.99 -15.97
CA ILE A 90 -0.31 -8.32 -14.72
C ILE A 90 -1.76 -7.86 -14.86
N ASN A 91 -2.69 -8.80 -14.76
CA ASN A 91 -4.12 -8.55 -14.95
C ASN A 91 -4.94 -8.76 -13.68
N LEU A 92 -4.33 -9.30 -12.62
CA LEU A 92 -4.96 -9.53 -11.33
C LEU A 92 -4.08 -8.99 -10.21
N PHE A 93 -4.69 -8.18 -9.35
CA PHE A 93 -4.07 -7.64 -8.14
C PHE A 93 -4.87 -8.10 -6.92
N GLU A 94 -4.20 -8.83 -6.05
CA GLU A 94 -4.74 -9.26 -4.76
C GLU A 94 -4.03 -8.52 -3.64
N TYR A 95 -4.71 -8.25 -2.55
CA TYR A 95 -4.08 -7.73 -1.35
C TYR A 95 -4.80 -8.29 -0.13
N THR A 96 -4.04 -8.53 0.92
CA THR A 96 -4.57 -8.90 2.22
C THR A 96 -4.27 -7.79 3.20
N GLY A 97 -5.13 -7.63 4.20
CA GLY A 97 -4.82 -6.80 5.34
C GLY A 97 -5.09 -7.59 6.59
N GLU A 98 -4.05 -7.88 7.37
CA GLU A 98 -4.27 -8.41 8.70
C GLU A 98 -4.97 -7.36 9.57
N GLN A 99 -5.96 -7.82 10.34
CA GLN A 99 -6.58 -6.97 11.36
C GLN A 99 -5.58 -6.77 12.49
N SER A 100 -5.37 -5.52 12.91
CA SER A 100 -4.68 -5.27 14.18
C SER A 100 -5.47 -5.89 15.35
N GLU A 101 -4.82 -6.18 16.48
CA GLU A 101 -5.50 -6.70 17.68
C GLU A 101 -6.65 -5.79 18.13
N LYS A 102 -6.46 -4.46 18.04
CA LYS A 102 -7.50 -3.45 18.33
C LYS A 102 -8.71 -3.52 17.37
N GLU A 103 -8.49 -3.93 16.12
CA GLU A 103 -9.54 -4.13 15.12
C GLU A 103 -10.30 -5.44 15.35
N LYS A 104 -9.57 -6.50 15.73
CA LYS A 104 -10.16 -7.79 16.15
C LYS A 104 -11.07 -7.62 17.36
N GLU A 105 -10.60 -6.92 18.40
CA GLU A 105 -11.37 -6.60 19.61
C GLU A 105 -12.67 -5.84 19.30
N LYS A 106 -12.64 -4.96 18.30
CA LYS A 106 -13.80 -4.16 17.89
C LYS A 106 -14.64 -4.81 16.79
N ASN A 107 -14.26 -6.00 16.33
CA ASN A 107 -14.83 -6.69 15.17
C ASN A 107 -15.05 -5.75 13.96
N LYS A 108 -14.03 -4.95 13.64
CA LYS A 108 -14.08 -3.97 12.55
C LYS A 108 -12.91 -4.15 11.60
N ASN A 109 -13.17 -3.94 10.32
CA ASN A 109 -12.20 -3.97 9.23
C ASN A 109 -11.97 -2.57 8.66
N VAL A 110 -11.70 -1.58 9.53
CA VAL A 110 -11.62 -0.17 9.12
C VAL A 110 -10.48 0.04 8.13
N ARG A 111 -9.32 -0.60 8.38
CA ARG A 111 -8.16 -0.59 7.49
C ARG A 111 -8.52 -1.13 6.11
N LEU A 112 -9.03 -2.36 6.05
CA LEU A 112 -9.39 -3.02 4.79
C LEU A 112 -10.48 -2.25 4.02
N ALA A 113 -11.43 -1.62 4.72
CA ALA A 113 -12.44 -0.78 4.09
C ALA A 113 -11.84 0.48 3.45
N LEU A 114 -10.86 1.12 4.11
CA LEU A 114 -10.17 2.29 3.56
C LEU A 114 -9.32 1.92 2.34
N TYR A 115 -8.62 0.78 2.39
CA TYR A 115 -7.91 0.22 1.25
C TYR A 115 -8.83 -0.04 0.07
N ASN A 116 -9.93 -0.76 0.30
CA ASN A 116 -10.93 -1.01 -0.73
C ASN A 116 -11.43 0.28 -1.39
N ARG A 117 -11.66 1.35 -0.60
CA ARG A 117 -12.12 2.63 -1.13
C ARG A 117 -11.08 3.33 -2.00
N TYR A 118 -9.80 3.28 -1.62
CA TYR A 118 -8.74 3.99 -2.34
C TYR A 118 -8.22 3.19 -3.53
N ILE A 119 -8.04 1.88 -3.39
CA ILE A 119 -7.42 1.06 -4.42
C ILE A 119 -8.28 0.91 -5.67
N ARG A 120 -9.62 0.96 -5.50
CA ARG A 120 -10.56 1.03 -6.62
C ARG A 120 -10.25 2.19 -7.58
N LYS A 121 -9.75 3.32 -7.08
CA LYS A 121 -9.32 4.47 -7.91
C LYS A 121 -8.17 4.15 -8.88
N VAL A 122 -7.46 3.03 -8.72
CA VAL A 122 -6.45 2.57 -9.67
C VAL A 122 -7.08 1.92 -10.91
N PHE A 123 -8.30 1.40 -10.75
CA PHE A 123 -9.01 0.57 -11.74
C PHE A 123 -10.32 1.19 -12.23
N ASP A 124 -10.84 2.18 -11.51
CA ASP A 124 -11.94 3.04 -11.96
C ASP A 124 -11.36 4.05 -12.98
N ASP A 125 -11.88 4.04 -14.21
CA ASP A 125 -11.52 4.97 -15.30
C ASP A 125 -11.96 6.42 -15.02
#